data_AF-A0A7C1DKB1-F1
#
_entry.id   AF-A0A7C1DKB1-F1
#
_cell.length_a   1.000
_cell.length_b   1.000
_cell.length_c   1.000
_cell.angle_alpha   90.00
_cell.angle_beta   90.00
_cell.angle_gamma   90.00
#
_symmetry.space_group_name_H-M   'P 1'
#
loop_
_entity.id
_entity.type
_entity.pdbx_description
1 polymer ?
#
loop_
_entity_poly.entity_id
_entity_poly.type
_entity_poly.pdbx_seq_one_letter_code
_entity_poly.pdbx_strand_id
1 'polypeptide(L)' 'RYRYPAKVGERLVARAKVGTKKGNKYVVSVRIKVGEMEIFVGRFITVVGECDKASFENIEESDLGASGS' A
#
# COMPACT_ATOMS: atom_id res chain seq x y z
N ARG A 1 3.81 12.32 -10.05
CA ARG A 1 4.91 13.10 -10.65
C ARG A 1 6.20 12.79 -9.90
N TYR A 2 7.12 12.18 -10.63
CA TYR A 2 8.50 11.97 -10.21
C TYR A 2 9.28 13.30 -10.31
N ARG A 3 10.20 13.54 -9.37
CA ARG A 3 11.04 14.75 -9.31
C ARG A 3 12.52 14.42 -9.32
N TYR A 4 12.95 13.47 -8.48
CA TYR A 4 14.36 13.13 -8.29
C TYR A 4 14.53 11.61 -8.13
N PRO A 5 15.67 11.04 -8.57
CA PRO A 5 15.97 9.63 -8.38
C PRO A 5 16.24 9.35 -6.90
N ALA A 6 15.83 8.15 -6.47
CA ALA A 6 16.35 7.54 -5.26
C ALA A 6 17.41 6.51 -5.63
N LYS A 7 18.44 6.37 -4.81
CA LYS A 7 19.49 5.36 -4.95
C LYS A 7 19.22 4.17 -4.03
N VAL A 8 19.75 3.02 -4.42
CA VAL A 8 19.69 1.81 -3.58
C VAL A 8 20.40 2.09 -2.25
N GLY A 9 19.76 1.68 -1.15
CA GLY A 9 20.23 1.93 0.21
C GLY A 9 19.69 3.22 0.84
N GLU A 10 19.05 4.11 0.07
CA GLU A 10 18.41 5.28 0.64
C GLU A 10 17.09 4.95 1.36
N ARG A 11 16.88 5.56 2.52
CA ARG A 11 15.62 5.41 3.26
C ARG A 11 14.54 6.33 2.69
N LEU A 12 13.49 5.71 2.17
CA LEU A 12 12.31 6.38 1.65
C LEU A 12 11.24 6.52 2.75
N VAL A 13 10.68 7.72 2.90
CA VAL A 13 9.54 7.98 3.77
C VAL A 13 8.37 8.44 2.93
N ALA A 14 7.34 7.59 2.83
CA ALA A 14 6.09 7.91 2.16
C ALA A 14 5.03 8.36 3.18
N ARG A 15 4.39 9.49 2.92
CA ARG A 15 3.26 9.99 3.70
C ARG A 15 2.03 10.13 2.80
N ALA A 16 0.95 9.48 3.19
CA ALA A 16 -0.35 9.61 2.55
C ALA A 16 -1.27 10.52 3.38
N LYS A 17 -2.00 11.39 2.71
CA LYS A 17 -3.07 12.20 3.30
C LYS A 17 -4.35 11.94 2.52
N VAL A 18 -5.36 11.45 3.21
CA VAL A 18 -6.72 11.36 2.65
C VAL A 18 -7.31 12.76 2.61
N GLY A 19 -7.72 13.17 1.42
CA GLY A 19 -8.41 14.44 1.16
C GLY A 19 -9.91 14.21 1.07
N THR A 20 -10.52 14.84 0.06
CA THR A 20 -11.97 14.80 -0.14
C THR A 20 -12.47 13.38 -0.45
N LYS A 21 -13.61 13.05 0.15
CA LYS A 21 -14.41 11.84 -0.13
C LYS A 21 -15.61 12.21 -1.02
N LYS A 22 -15.90 11.39 -2.02
CA LYS A 22 -17.15 11.45 -2.81
C LYS A 22 -17.70 10.03 -2.98
N GLY A 23 -18.78 9.71 -2.27
CA GLY A 23 -19.30 8.34 -2.21
C GLY A 23 -18.28 7.39 -1.59
N ASN A 24 -17.97 6.29 -2.28
CA ASN A 24 -16.91 5.33 -1.90
C ASN A 24 -15.51 5.69 -2.45
N LYS A 25 -15.36 6.86 -3.07
CA LYS A 25 -14.09 7.30 -3.67
C LYS A 25 -13.38 8.29 -2.76
N TYR A 26 -12.07 8.13 -2.65
CA TYR A 26 -11.18 8.94 -1.83
C TYR A 26 -10.06 9.51 -2.68
N VAL A 27 -9.86 10.82 -2.59
CA VAL A 27 -8.65 11.44 -3.13
C VAL A 27 -7.53 11.29 -2.11
N VAL A 28 -6.44 10.63 -2.48
CA VAL A 28 -5.28 10.42 -1.62
C VAL A 28 -4.07 11.16 -2.20
N SER A 29 -3.50 12.06 -1.42
CA SER A 29 -2.24 12.73 -1.76
C SER A 29 -1.08 12.00 -1.10
N VAL A 30 -0.12 11.54 -1.90
CA VAL A 30 1.07 10.84 -1.44
C VAL A 30 2.30 11.69 -1.74
N ARG A 31 3.13 11.90 -0.71
CA ARG A 31 4.44 12.55 -0.82
C ARG A 31 5.50 11.58 -0.34
N ILE A 32 6.55 11.38 -1.13
CA ILE A 32 7.67 10.51 -0.78
C ILE A 32 8.94 11.37 -0.69
N LYS A 33 9.69 11.15 0.39
CA LYS A 33 10.94 11.87 0.67
C LYS A 33 12.11 10.92 0.92
N VAL A 34 13.32 11.39 0.61
CA VAL A 34 14.59 10.85 1.09
C VAL A 34 15.24 11.93 1.94
N GLY A 35 15.41 11.67 3.24
CA GLY A 35 15.73 12.73 4.20
C GLY A 35 14.69 13.85 4.15
N GLU A 36 15.12 15.07 3.82
CA GLU A 36 14.23 16.23 3.69
C GLU A 36 13.74 16.48 2.25
N MET A 37 14.36 15.82 1.26
CA MET A 37 14.10 16.04 -0.16
C MET A 37 12.84 15.29 -0.62
N GLU A 38 11.87 16.00 -1.20
CA GLU A 38 10.69 15.40 -1.82
C GLU A 38 11.00 14.90 -3.23
N ILE A 39 10.98 13.58 -3.41
CA ILE A 39 11.38 12.93 -4.66
C ILE A 39 10.17 12.53 -5.53
N PHE A 40 8.99 12.39 -4.92
CA PHE A 40 7.76 12.01 -5.62
C PHE A 40 6.54 12.62 -4.96
N VAL A 41 5.61 13.08 -5.81
CA VAL A 41 4.27 13.52 -5.40
C VAL A 41 3.23 12.89 -6.30
N GLY A 42 2.28 12.19 -5.71
CA GLY A 42 1.17 11.54 -6.41
C GLY A 42 -0.17 11.98 -5.85
N ARG A 43 -1.18 12.05 -6.72
CA ARG A 43 -2.59 12.15 -6.34
C ARG A 43 -3.30 10.95 -6.94
N PHE A 44 -3.90 10.15 -6.07
CA PHE A 44 -4.59 8.92 -6.44
C PHE A 44 -6.05 9.01 -6.07
N ILE A 45 -6.90 8.30 -6.81
CA ILE A 45 -8.29 8.08 -6.45
C ILE A 45 -8.40 6.62 -6.03
N THR A 46 -8.70 6.38 -4.76
CA THR A 46 -8.97 5.04 -4.24
C THR A 46 -10.46 4.82 -4.18
N VAL A 47 -10.94 3.65 -4.58
CA VAL A 47 -12.36 3.28 -4.51
C VAL A 47 -12.46 2.14 -3.51
N VAL A 48 -13.36 2.29 -2.53
CA VAL A 48 -13.67 1.21 -1.60
C VAL A 48 -14.67 0.28 -2.29
N GLY A 49 -14.22 -0.94 -2.58
CA GLY A 49 -15.08 -2.03 -3.03
C GLY A 49 -15.66 -2.79 -1.84
N GLU A 50 -16.76 -3.49 -2.08
CA GLU A 50 -17.28 -4.48 -1.14
C GLU A 50 -16.30 -5.66 -1.09
N CYS A 51 -16.00 -6.12 0.11
CA CYS A 51 -15.22 -7.33 0.30
C CYS A 51 -16.21 -8.49 0.37
N ASP A 52 -16.34 -9.25 -0.71
CA ASP A 52 -17.00 -10.55 -0.67
C ASP A 52 -16.13 -11.46 0.19
N LYS A 53 -16.56 -11.68 1.43
CA LYS A 53 -15.82 -12.41 2.49
C LYS A 53 -15.51 -13.88 2.14
N ALA A 54 -15.96 -14.36 0.98
CA ALA A 54 -15.82 -15.74 0.55
C ALA A 54 -14.39 -16.16 0.15
N SER A 55 -13.42 -15.25 0.09
CA SER A 55 -12.07 -15.55 -0.45
C SER A 55 -10.93 -15.60 0.56
N PHE A 56 -11.19 -15.44 1.87
CA PHE A 56 -10.14 -15.48 2.91
C PHE A 56 -10.06 -16.78 3.72
N GLU A 57 -10.91 -17.79 3.44
CA GLU A 57 -10.94 -19.07 4.20
C GLU A 57 -10.20 -20.24 3.51
N ASN A 58 -9.12 -20.01 2.75
CA ASN A 58 -8.37 -21.15 2.14
C ASN A 58 -6.85 -21.00 2.21
N ILE A 59 -6.30 -20.51 3.32
CA ILE A 59 -4.86 -20.66 3.60
C ILE A 59 -4.67 -20.92 5.11
N GLU A 60 -4.98 -22.14 5.55
CA GLU A 60 -4.38 -22.78 6.74
C GLU A 60 -4.89 -24.24 6.83
N GLU A 61 -4.12 -25.17 6.24
CA GLU A 61 -3.90 -26.56 6.69
C GLU A 61 -3.28 -27.39 5.54
N SER A 62 -1.95 -27.40 5.43
CA SER A 62 -1.24 -28.56 4.83
C SER A 62 0.16 -28.80 5.38
N ASP A 63 0.58 -28.08 6.44
CA ASP A 63 1.79 -28.39 7.18
C ASP A 63 1.42 -28.90 8.57
N LEU A 64 1.10 -30.19 8.68
CA LEU A 64 1.34 -31.07 9.85
C LEU A 64 0.71 -32.45 9.57
N GLY A 65 1.48 -33.31 8.90
CA GLY A 65 1.16 -34.72 8.66
C GLY A 65 2.37 -35.62 8.87
N ALA A 66 2.80 -35.69 10.14
CA ALA A 66 3.58 -36.73 10.81
C ALA A 66 4.64 -37.54 10.02
N SER A 67 5.90 -37.29 10.36
CA SER A 67 6.88 -38.36 10.53
C SER A 67 6.51 -39.18 11.77
N GLY A 68 6.58 -40.51 11.71
CA GLY A 68 6.41 -41.35 12.90
C GLY A 68 6.13 -42.82 12.60
N SER A 69 7.21 -43.62 12.65
CA SER A 69 7.33 -45.10 12.75
C SER A 69 6.63 -45.97 11.71
#